data_AF-A0A2V5Z7E0-F1
#
_entry.id   AF-A0A2V5Z7E0-F1
#
_cell.length_a   1.000
_cell.length_b   1.000
_cell.length_c   1.000
_cell.angle_alpha   90.00
_cell.angle_beta   90.00
_cell.angle_gamma   90.00
#
_symmetry.space_group_name_H-M   'P 1'
#
loop_
_entity.id
_entity.type
_entity.pdbx_description
1 polymer ?
#
loop_
_entity_poly.entity_id
_entity_poly.type
_entity_poly.pdbx_seq_one_letter_code
_entity_poly.pdbx_strand_id
1 'polypeptide(L)'
;MNVDDPKLTAYALDELDESERSAIAHAVADSPEVQRFVAETQDLARALRSQYRVELQRELIARGNLTAIHGDAFWSKAGPLAIAALLAVLAVVGAVVFSSNESRISTPTGSSLSRDLAGEHANQFAPVEAEDAARLSQNEKVEADAGPYAFTGERPFVSVLSRSRSSVPLVVNSPSYLDVRRSINAGLLPRRESVRIEGMINYFPYKYPQPTAGEPFSLNLDVVTCPWEPTHRLVRIGLKGHQDVAVRADSRIEVEFNPRRVASYRLIGYDRQKPETLGSNKENVGSHSMAAGYTLTTFYEVVPLKRVGTATHAQMPSAAGEASEPLLTAKLQLKTRGNDAAVGLIQRTVSDTGFDFEAAPSDLKFAAAVAEFGMILRDSEYKGNGSLQQVLEWAEQGKGADINGHRLDFIELVRKTQALKRS
;
A
#
# COMPACT_ATOMS: atom_id res chain seq x y z
N MET A 1 -25.40 22.49 -33.06
CA MET A 1 -24.61 21.24 -33.13
C MET A 1 -25.28 20.23 -32.22
N ASN A 2 -25.45 18.97 -32.63
CA ASN A 2 -25.96 17.92 -31.74
C ASN A 2 -24.81 17.41 -30.85
N VAL A 3 -25.09 17.04 -29.59
CA VAL A 3 -24.11 16.53 -28.63
C VAL A 3 -23.53 15.17 -29.07
N ASP A 4 -24.28 14.41 -29.88
CA ASP A 4 -23.85 13.12 -30.43
C ASP A 4 -22.94 13.22 -31.67
N ASP A 5 -22.51 14.43 -32.07
CA ASP A 5 -21.62 14.59 -33.21
C ASP A 5 -20.21 14.10 -32.87
N PRO A 6 -19.65 13.07 -33.57
CA PRO A 6 -18.32 12.54 -33.30
C PRO A 6 -17.21 13.59 -33.44
N LYS A 7 -17.46 14.68 -34.20
CA LYS A 7 -16.52 15.80 -34.33
C LYS A 7 -16.36 16.59 -33.02
N LEU A 8 -17.34 16.57 -32.12
CA LEU A 8 -17.22 17.22 -30.80
C LEU A 8 -16.26 16.46 -29.88
N THR A 9 -16.27 15.12 -29.95
CA THR A 9 -15.30 14.30 -29.22
C THR A 9 -13.88 14.52 -29.74
N ALA A 10 -13.71 14.56 -31.07
CA ALA A 10 -12.41 14.87 -31.69
C ALA A 10 -11.92 16.29 -31.34
N TYR A 11 -12.84 17.27 -31.30
CA TYR A 11 -12.54 18.63 -30.83
C TYR A 11 -12.10 18.65 -29.36
N ALA A 12 -12.81 17.91 -28.48
CA ALA A 12 -12.51 17.82 -27.06
C ALA A 12 -11.15 17.16 -26.79
N LEU A 13 -10.75 16.20 -27.62
CA LEU A 13 -9.50 15.43 -27.47
C LEU A 13 -8.27 16.05 -28.15
N ASP A 14 -8.43 17.17 -28.85
CA ASP A 14 -7.38 17.86 -29.63
C ASP A 14 -6.89 17.05 -30.85
N GLU A 15 -7.82 16.37 -31.54
CA GLU A 15 -7.53 15.48 -32.68
C GLU A 15 -7.93 16.07 -34.05
N LEU A 16 -8.42 17.31 -34.06
CA LEU A 16 -8.81 18.02 -35.29
C LEU A 16 -7.69 18.92 -35.79
N ASP A 17 -7.63 19.12 -37.11
CA ASP A 17 -6.74 20.13 -37.68
C ASP A 17 -7.21 21.56 -37.38
N GLU A 18 -6.31 22.53 -37.57
CA GLU A 18 -6.55 23.93 -37.21
C GLU A 18 -7.75 24.55 -37.96
N SER A 19 -8.02 24.09 -39.19
CA SER A 19 -9.09 24.59 -40.03
C SER A 19 -10.46 24.07 -39.60
N GLU A 20 -10.56 22.79 -39.26
CA GLU A 20 -11.78 22.14 -38.77
C GLU A 20 -12.09 22.54 -37.33
N ARG A 21 -11.05 22.71 -36.52
CA ARG A 21 -11.16 23.18 -35.15
C ARG A 21 -11.79 24.57 -35.06
N SER A 22 -11.35 25.49 -35.91
CA SER A 22 -11.88 26.87 -35.94
C SER A 22 -13.37 26.90 -36.30
N ALA A 23 -13.81 26.02 -37.20
CA ALA A 23 -15.22 25.91 -37.58
C ALA A 23 -16.11 25.39 -36.43
N ILE A 24 -15.60 24.44 -35.64
CA ILE A 24 -16.33 23.84 -34.51
C ILE A 24 -16.28 24.73 -33.27
N ALA A 25 -15.22 25.51 -33.08
CA ALA A 25 -15.07 26.42 -31.94
C ALA A 25 -16.23 27.44 -31.81
N HIS A 26 -16.72 27.95 -32.95
CA HIS A 26 -17.90 28.84 -32.95
C HIS A 26 -19.17 28.11 -32.49
N ALA A 27 -19.41 26.89 -32.98
CA ALA A 27 -20.57 26.09 -32.59
C ALA A 27 -20.55 25.63 -31.13
N VAL A 28 -19.36 25.49 -30.53
CA VAL A 28 -19.16 25.23 -29.10
C VAL A 28 -19.40 26.50 -28.29
N ALA A 29 -18.93 27.66 -28.74
CA ALA A 29 -19.12 28.93 -28.03
C ALA A 29 -20.61 29.33 -27.90
N ASP A 30 -21.44 28.99 -28.88
CA ASP A 30 -22.85 29.38 -28.95
C ASP A 30 -23.81 28.48 -28.16
N SER A 31 -23.34 27.36 -27.58
CA SER A 31 -24.19 26.42 -26.83
C SER A 31 -23.58 25.99 -25.49
N PRO A 32 -24.20 26.38 -24.35
CA PRO A 32 -23.76 25.96 -23.01
C PRO A 32 -23.76 24.43 -22.80
N GLU A 33 -24.66 23.72 -23.48
CA GLU A 33 -24.78 22.26 -23.39
C GLU A 33 -23.60 21.57 -24.08
N VAL A 34 -23.18 22.08 -25.24
CA VAL A 34 -22.02 21.58 -25.98
C VAL A 34 -20.72 21.90 -25.23
N GLN A 35 -20.62 23.08 -24.60
CA GLN A 35 -19.47 23.42 -23.73
C GLN A 35 -19.32 22.45 -22.57
N ARG A 36 -20.44 22.07 -21.95
CA ARG A 36 -20.44 21.11 -20.85
C ARG A 36 -19.98 19.74 -21.30
N PHE A 37 -20.46 19.25 -22.43
CA PHE A 37 -20.03 17.97 -23.00
C PHE A 37 -18.53 17.95 -23.34
N VAL A 38 -18.02 19.03 -23.94
CA VAL A 38 -16.59 19.17 -24.24
C VAL A 38 -15.75 19.17 -22.96
N ALA A 39 -16.18 19.90 -21.92
CA ALA A 39 -15.50 19.94 -20.63
C ALA A 39 -15.50 18.56 -19.92
N GLU A 40 -16.64 17.87 -19.90
CA GLU A 40 -16.76 16.53 -19.31
C GLU A 40 -15.88 15.51 -20.05
N THR A 41 -15.82 15.59 -21.38
CA THR A 41 -14.95 14.74 -22.20
C THR A 41 -13.47 15.02 -21.95
N GLN A 42 -13.08 16.29 -21.82
CA GLN A 42 -11.71 16.69 -21.47
C GLN A 42 -11.31 16.25 -20.05
N ASP A 43 -12.24 16.32 -19.10
CA ASP A 43 -12.04 15.86 -17.73
C ASP A 43 -11.82 14.35 -17.68
N LEU A 44 -12.65 13.59 -18.39
CA LEU A 44 -12.52 12.14 -18.51
C LEU A 44 -11.20 11.75 -19.18
N ALA A 45 -10.84 12.41 -20.29
CA ALA A 45 -9.58 12.17 -20.98
C ALA A 45 -8.36 12.48 -20.11
N ARG A 46 -8.42 13.56 -19.31
CA ARG A 46 -7.37 13.88 -18.33
C ARG A 46 -7.29 12.84 -17.22
N ALA A 47 -8.42 12.37 -16.69
CA ALA A 47 -8.46 11.31 -15.70
C ALA A 47 -7.82 10.02 -16.24
N LEU A 48 -8.20 9.60 -17.46
CA LEU A 48 -7.63 8.43 -18.12
C LEU A 48 -6.14 8.57 -18.43
N ARG A 49 -5.69 9.73 -18.96
CA ARG A 49 -4.25 10.01 -19.18
C ARG A 49 -3.46 10.00 -17.87
N SER A 50 -4.05 10.44 -16.76
CA SER A 50 -3.40 10.39 -15.44
C SER A 50 -3.23 8.96 -14.92
N GLN A 51 -4.25 8.11 -15.12
CA GLN A 51 -4.17 6.68 -14.79
C GLN A 51 -3.14 5.96 -15.67
N TYR A 52 -3.16 6.21 -16.98
CA TYR A 52 -2.19 5.63 -17.92
C TYR A 52 -0.75 6.09 -17.65
N ARG A 53 -0.51 7.34 -17.22
CA ARG A 53 0.84 7.79 -16.82
C ARG A 53 1.36 7.05 -15.59
N VAL A 54 0.52 6.79 -14.60
CA VAL A 54 0.87 5.99 -13.42
C VAL A 54 1.22 4.55 -13.81
N GLU A 55 0.56 4.01 -14.83
CA GLU A 55 0.79 2.65 -15.34
C GLU A 55 2.04 2.55 -16.22
N LEU A 56 2.29 3.53 -17.10
CA LEU A 56 3.52 3.64 -17.91
C LEU A 56 4.77 3.91 -17.07
N GLN A 57 4.70 4.72 -16.01
CA GLN A 57 5.81 4.86 -15.05
C GLN A 57 6.08 3.56 -14.29
N ARG A 58 5.06 2.73 -14.03
CA ARG A 58 5.25 1.38 -13.46
C ARG A 58 5.96 0.43 -14.44
N GLU A 59 5.60 0.44 -15.73
CA GLU A 59 6.22 -0.43 -16.73
C GLU A 59 7.64 0.01 -17.16
N LEU A 60 7.89 1.33 -17.29
CA LEU A 60 9.22 1.84 -17.67
C LEU A 60 10.25 1.64 -16.55
N ILE A 61 9.86 1.77 -15.28
CA ILE A 61 10.74 1.44 -14.14
C ILE A 61 11.00 -0.07 -14.07
N ALA A 62 10.08 -0.92 -14.55
CA ALA A 62 10.28 -2.36 -14.63
C ALA A 62 11.26 -2.80 -15.75
N ARG A 63 11.52 -1.96 -16.77
CA ARG A 63 12.46 -2.24 -17.88
C ARG A 63 13.87 -1.64 -17.72
N GLY A 64 14.18 -1.04 -16.57
CA GLY A 64 15.47 -0.37 -16.34
C GLY A 64 16.71 -1.27 -16.17
N ASN A 65 16.55 -2.59 -15.95
CA ASN A 65 17.66 -3.52 -15.79
C ASN A 65 17.58 -4.68 -16.80
N LEU A 66 17.90 -4.38 -18.06
CA LEU A 66 18.30 -5.41 -19.03
C LEU A 66 19.82 -5.54 -18.99
N THR A 67 20.33 -6.50 -18.22
CA THR A 67 21.71 -6.98 -18.40
C THR A 67 21.77 -7.76 -19.72
N ALA A 68 22.67 -7.35 -20.61
CA ALA A 68 22.95 -8.04 -21.86
C ALA A 68 23.36 -9.50 -21.60
N ILE A 69 22.57 -10.45 -22.12
CA ILE A 69 22.93 -11.87 -22.11
C ILE A 69 23.94 -12.09 -23.25
N HIS A 70 25.23 -12.13 -22.91
CA HIS A 70 26.24 -12.82 -23.72
C HIS A 70 26.39 -14.23 -23.15
N GLY A 71 25.85 -15.23 -23.84
CA GLY A 71 25.97 -16.63 -23.46
C GLY A 71 25.57 -17.53 -24.62
N ASP A 72 26.54 -18.30 -25.13
CA ASP A 72 26.48 -19.11 -26.36
C ASP A 72 25.52 -20.31 -26.31
N ALA A 73 24.71 -20.44 -25.26
CA ALA A 73 23.72 -21.51 -25.10
C ALA A 73 22.37 -21.24 -25.78
N PHE A 74 22.09 -20.00 -26.22
CA PHE A 74 20.79 -19.64 -26.81
C PHE A 74 20.58 -20.21 -28.23
N TRP A 75 21.65 -20.54 -28.95
CA TRP A 75 21.60 -20.93 -30.37
C TRP A 75 21.37 -22.42 -30.64
N SER A 76 21.21 -23.27 -29.61
CA SER A 76 21.39 -24.72 -29.80
C SER A 76 20.12 -25.56 -29.81
N LYS A 77 18.97 -25.08 -30.32
CA LYS A 77 17.95 -25.88 -31.08
C LYS A 77 16.51 -25.34 -31.16
N ALA A 78 16.13 -24.24 -30.49
CA ALA A 78 14.75 -23.73 -30.59
C ALA A 78 14.56 -22.19 -30.64
N GLY A 79 15.59 -21.39 -30.35
CA GLY A 79 15.50 -19.92 -30.34
C GLY A 79 15.22 -19.24 -31.70
N PRO A 80 15.89 -19.59 -32.81
CA PRO A 80 15.75 -18.84 -34.06
C PRO A 80 14.38 -18.99 -34.74
N LEU A 81 13.68 -20.11 -34.53
CA LEU A 81 12.35 -20.35 -35.12
C LEU A 81 11.24 -19.53 -34.45
N ALA A 82 11.33 -19.30 -33.15
CA ALA A 82 10.38 -18.46 -32.42
C ALA A 82 10.52 -16.97 -32.81
N ILE A 83 11.75 -16.51 -33.06
CA ILE A 83 12.03 -15.14 -33.52
C ILE A 83 11.59 -14.96 -34.98
N ALA A 84 11.83 -15.94 -35.85
CA ALA A 84 11.36 -15.90 -37.24
C ALA A 84 9.83 -15.88 -37.34
N ALA A 85 9.12 -16.63 -36.49
CA ALA A 85 7.65 -16.61 -36.43
C ALA A 85 7.12 -15.26 -35.93
N LEU A 86 7.77 -14.65 -34.93
CA LEU A 86 7.38 -13.35 -34.40
C LEU A 86 7.64 -12.22 -35.42
N LEU A 87 8.75 -12.28 -36.16
CA LEU A 87 9.07 -11.33 -37.23
C LEU A 87 8.16 -11.48 -38.45
N ALA A 88 7.71 -12.71 -38.78
CA ALA A 88 6.74 -12.94 -39.85
C ALA A 88 5.36 -12.36 -39.50
N VAL A 89 4.90 -12.51 -38.26
CA VAL A 89 3.65 -11.90 -37.78
C VAL A 89 3.74 -10.37 -37.78
N LEU A 90 4.87 -9.80 -37.35
CA LEU A 90 5.12 -8.36 -37.40
C LEU A 90 5.24 -7.82 -38.83
N ALA A 91 5.77 -8.59 -39.78
CA ALA A 91 5.84 -8.21 -41.19
C ALA A 91 4.46 -8.21 -41.86
N VAL A 92 3.57 -9.14 -41.50
CA VAL A 92 2.18 -9.18 -42.00
C VAL A 92 1.35 -8.01 -41.44
N VAL A 93 1.50 -7.70 -40.15
CA VAL A 93 0.84 -6.53 -39.53
C VAL A 93 1.44 -5.23 -40.07
N GLY A 94 2.75 -5.18 -40.31
CA GLY A 94 3.44 -4.04 -40.91
C GLY A 94 3.00 -3.77 -42.35
N ALA A 95 2.84 -4.80 -43.19
CA ALA A 95 2.42 -4.65 -44.59
C ALA A 95 0.97 -4.14 -44.74
N VAL A 96 0.09 -4.47 -43.79
CA VAL A 96 -1.30 -3.96 -43.76
C VAL A 96 -1.36 -2.48 -43.36
N VAL A 97 -0.40 -2.02 -42.56
CA VAL A 97 -0.31 -0.62 -42.10
C VAL A 97 0.50 0.26 -43.07
N PHE A 98 1.43 -0.31 -43.85
CA PHE A 98 2.28 0.43 -44.79
C PHE A 98 1.69 0.60 -46.21
N SER A 99 0.55 -0.04 -46.52
CA SER A 99 -0.12 0.11 -47.82
C SER A 99 -0.84 1.45 -48.01
N SER A 100 -0.94 2.31 -46.98
CA SER A 100 -1.73 3.53 -47.01
C SER A 100 -0.94 4.83 -46.90
N ASN A 101 0.40 4.80 -46.94
CA ASN A 101 1.17 6.05 -46.84
C ASN A 101 2.50 5.98 -47.61
N GLU A 102 2.45 6.25 -48.92
CA GLU A 102 3.64 6.57 -49.71
C GLU A 102 4.02 8.04 -49.50
N SER A 103 5.19 8.30 -48.89
CA SER A 103 6.05 9.41 -49.29
C SER A 103 7.47 9.29 -48.71
N ARG A 104 8.37 8.80 -49.58
CA ARG A 104 9.66 9.40 -49.99
C ARG A 104 10.65 9.98 -48.96
N ILE A 105 11.92 9.54 -49.15
CA ILE A 105 13.24 10.20 -48.91
C ILE A 105 14.02 9.60 -47.73
N SER A 106 14.94 8.64 -47.94
CA SER A 106 16.35 8.69 -48.44
C SER A 106 17.39 8.67 -47.30
N THR A 107 18.14 7.57 -47.23
CA THR A 107 19.41 7.42 -46.50
C THR A 107 20.59 8.00 -47.29
N PRO A 108 21.69 8.38 -46.62
CA PRO A 108 22.94 7.61 -46.76
C PRO A 108 23.73 7.50 -45.43
N THR A 109 24.24 6.32 -45.05
CA THR A 109 25.55 5.71 -45.40
C THR A 109 26.72 6.18 -44.50
N GLY A 110 27.11 5.30 -43.55
CA GLY A 110 28.43 4.65 -43.55
C GLY A 110 29.64 5.30 -42.85
N SER A 111 30.29 4.47 -42.01
CA SER A 111 31.74 4.43 -41.65
C SER A 111 32.28 5.54 -40.73
N SER A 112 33.27 5.37 -39.83
CA SER A 112 34.11 4.25 -39.36
C SER A 112 35.01 4.75 -38.20
N LEU A 113 35.42 3.81 -37.32
CA LEU A 113 36.73 3.64 -36.67
C LEU A 113 37.36 4.76 -35.78
N SER A 114 37.47 4.43 -34.49
CA SER A 114 38.71 4.26 -33.70
C SER A 114 39.67 5.44 -33.36
N ARG A 115 39.81 5.60 -32.03
CA ARG A 115 41.04 5.64 -31.18
C ARG A 115 41.84 6.94 -30.93
N ASP A 116 42.14 7.05 -29.63
CA ASP A 116 43.30 7.63 -28.93
C ASP A 116 43.52 9.15 -28.89
N LEU A 117 43.61 9.68 -27.66
CA LEU A 117 44.91 10.10 -27.10
C LEU A 117 44.76 10.52 -25.62
N ALA A 118 45.64 9.96 -24.81
CA ALA A 118 45.92 10.33 -23.43
C ALA A 118 46.95 11.47 -23.36
N GLY A 119 46.98 12.16 -22.22
CA GLY A 119 48.05 13.05 -21.74
C GLY A 119 47.61 13.64 -20.40
N GLU A 120 47.94 12.98 -19.28
CA GLU A 120 49.07 13.30 -18.37
C GLU A 120 49.08 14.74 -17.85
N HIS A 121 48.92 14.89 -16.53
CA HIS A 121 49.85 15.65 -15.68
C HIS A 121 49.63 15.28 -14.20
N ALA A 122 50.72 14.86 -13.55
CA ALA A 122 50.83 14.60 -12.13
C ALA A 122 51.11 15.89 -11.34
N ASN A 123 50.58 16.02 -10.11
CA ASN A 123 51.44 16.30 -8.96
C ASN A 123 50.78 16.02 -7.60
N GLN A 124 51.65 15.64 -6.66
CA GLN A 124 51.44 15.15 -5.30
C GLN A 124 50.97 16.23 -4.32
N PHE A 125 50.11 15.86 -3.35
CA PHE A 125 50.21 16.16 -1.90
C PHE A 125 49.26 15.20 -1.15
N ALA A 126 49.73 14.62 -0.04
CA ALA A 126 48.99 13.82 0.93
C ALA A 126 49.46 14.25 2.34
N PRO A 127 48.87 13.82 3.48
CA PRO A 127 47.48 13.41 3.76
C PRO A 127 46.96 13.99 5.10
N VAL A 128 45.75 14.55 5.18
CA VAL A 128 45.03 14.72 6.48
C VAL A 128 43.52 14.45 6.39
N GLU A 129 42.92 14.36 5.20
CA GLU A 129 41.46 14.22 5.07
C GLU A 129 40.94 12.76 4.97
N ALA A 130 41.82 11.75 5.02
CA ALA A 130 41.43 10.37 4.74
C ALA A 130 40.66 9.67 5.88
N GLU A 131 40.78 10.11 7.14
CA GLU A 131 40.02 9.50 8.24
C GLU A 131 38.65 10.17 8.46
N ASP A 132 38.54 11.49 8.27
CA ASP A 132 37.25 12.19 8.38
C ASP A 132 36.37 11.97 7.14
N ALA A 133 36.94 11.87 5.93
CA ALA A 133 36.18 11.50 4.74
C ALA A 133 35.73 10.02 4.76
N ALA A 134 36.47 9.13 5.43
CA ALA A 134 36.04 7.73 5.61
C ALA A 134 34.88 7.60 6.61
N ARG A 135 34.85 8.43 7.66
CA ARG A 135 33.74 8.49 8.63
C ARG A 135 32.51 9.19 8.07
N LEU A 136 32.69 10.26 7.29
CA LEU A 136 31.60 10.94 6.59
C LEU A 136 31.02 10.07 5.47
N SER A 137 31.85 9.37 4.68
CA SER A 137 31.36 8.46 3.62
C SER A 137 30.72 7.18 4.15
N GLN A 138 31.11 6.68 5.33
CA GLN A 138 30.38 5.60 6.00
C GLN A 138 29.04 6.08 6.56
N ASN A 139 28.96 7.27 7.15
CA ASN A 139 27.68 7.83 7.60
C ASN A 139 26.77 8.24 6.43
N GLU A 140 27.29 8.81 5.35
CA GLU A 140 26.53 9.16 4.14
C GLU A 140 26.06 7.91 3.38
N LYS A 141 26.82 6.81 3.35
CA LYS A 141 26.32 5.53 2.81
C LYS A 141 25.23 4.88 3.68
N VAL A 142 25.25 5.11 4.99
CA VAL A 142 24.16 4.64 5.88
C VAL A 142 22.93 5.55 5.74
N GLU A 143 23.11 6.83 5.42
CA GLU A 143 22.03 7.82 5.32
C GLU A 143 21.35 7.84 3.93
N ALA A 144 22.07 7.51 2.85
CA ALA A 144 21.51 7.40 1.50
C ALA A 144 20.83 6.05 1.18
N ASP A 145 21.02 5.02 2.01
CA ASP A 145 20.51 3.66 1.78
C ASP A 145 19.26 3.33 2.63
N ALA A 146 18.89 4.23 3.54
CA ALA A 146 17.55 4.27 4.10
C ALA A 146 16.68 5.07 3.13
N GLY A 147 15.85 4.40 2.33
CA GLY A 147 14.79 5.07 1.57
C GLY A 147 13.93 6.00 2.47
N PRO A 148 12.96 6.73 1.92
CA PRO A 148 12.20 7.80 2.62
C PRO A 148 11.38 7.37 3.87
N TYR A 149 11.62 6.18 4.41
CA TYR A 149 10.92 5.54 5.51
C TYR A 149 11.89 4.96 6.56
N ALA A 150 13.00 5.64 6.87
CA ALA A 150 13.95 5.20 7.89
C ALA A 150 13.22 4.83 9.21
N PHE A 151 13.16 3.54 9.48
CA PHE A 151 12.48 2.94 10.62
C PHE A 151 13.28 3.23 11.91
N THR A 152 12.63 3.78 12.94
CA THR A 152 13.30 4.16 14.20
C THR A 152 12.95 3.26 15.39
N GLY A 153 12.31 2.13 15.14
CA GLY A 153 11.87 1.18 16.16
C GLY A 153 10.35 1.00 16.20
N GLU A 154 9.93 -0.18 16.65
CA GLU A 154 8.52 -0.53 16.76
C GLU A 154 7.83 0.30 17.84
N ARG A 155 6.51 0.44 17.75
CA ARG A 155 5.75 1.03 18.85
C ARG A 155 5.81 0.11 20.07
N PRO A 156 6.25 0.59 21.24
CA PRO A 156 6.26 -0.22 22.45
C PRO A 156 4.85 -0.35 23.03
N PHE A 157 4.69 -1.27 23.98
CA PHE A 157 3.51 -1.29 24.84
C PHE A 157 3.40 -0.01 25.66
N VAL A 158 2.17 0.48 25.79
CA VAL A 158 1.81 1.69 26.51
C VAL A 158 0.90 1.29 27.67
N SER A 159 1.26 1.68 28.89
CA SER A 159 0.40 1.46 30.05
C SER A 159 -0.87 2.31 29.97
N VAL A 160 -2.04 1.68 30.13
CA VAL A 160 -3.35 2.36 30.09
C VAL A 160 -3.51 3.34 31.24
N LEU A 161 -2.90 3.06 32.40
CA LEU A 161 -2.89 3.98 33.54
C LEU A 161 -2.16 5.29 33.23
N SER A 162 -1.09 5.22 32.43
CA SER A 162 -0.33 6.41 32.02
C SER A 162 -1.01 7.17 30.86
N ARG A 163 -1.55 6.42 29.90
CA ARG A 163 -2.18 6.96 28.69
C ARG A 163 -3.20 5.96 28.19
N SER A 164 -4.47 6.23 28.45
CA SER A 164 -5.59 5.36 28.04
C SER A 164 -6.03 5.57 26.59
N ARG A 165 -5.52 6.59 25.90
CA ARG A 165 -5.92 6.94 24.53
C ARG A 165 -4.81 6.72 23.51
N SER A 166 -5.20 6.17 22.36
CA SER A 166 -4.38 6.01 21.17
C SER A 166 -5.07 6.63 19.96
N SER A 167 -4.31 6.99 18.94
CA SER A 167 -4.84 7.55 17.70
C SER A 167 -4.19 6.87 16.49
N VAL A 168 -5.02 6.48 15.52
CA VAL A 168 -4.60 5.82 14.28
C VAL A 168 -4.95 6.72 13.09
N PRO A 169 -3.99 7.06 12.21
CA PRO A 169 -4.30 7.79 11.00
C PRO A 169 -5.13 6.91 10.05
N LEU A 170 -6.07 7.51 9.34
CA LEU A 170 -6.86 6.76 8.35
C LEU A 170 -6.07 6.45 7.08
N VAL A 171 -4.97 7.15 6.83
CA VAL A 171 -4.19 7.03 5.60
C VAL A 171 -2.97 6.15 5.81
N VAL A 172 -2.84 5.12 4.98
CA VAL A 172 -1.68 4.24 4.94
C VAL A 172 -1.02 4.39 3.57
N ASN A 173 0.11 5.11 3.54
CA ASN A 173 0.89 5.35 2.32
C ASN A 173 2.19 4.57 2.39
N SER A 174 2.12 3.24 2.20
CA SER A 174 3.32 2.40 2.21
C SER A 174 3.21 1.28 1.17
N PRO A 175 4.11 1.23 0.16
CA PRO A 175 4.16 0.15 -0.81
C PRO A 175 4.83 -1.13 -0.25
N SER A 176 5.01 -1.26 1.06
CA SER A 176 5.86 -2.28 1.69
C SER A 176 5.56 -3.72 1.25
N TYR A 177 4.30 -4.08 1.03
CA TYR A 177 3.98 -5.42 0.52
C TYR A 177 4.63 -5.70 -0.83
N LEU A 178 4.60 -4.73 -1.75
CA LEU A 178 5.17 -4.86 -3.08
C LEU A 178 6.70 -4.97 -3.02
N ASP A 179 7.34 -4.24 -2.11
CA ASP A 179 8.79 -4.30 -1.91
C ASP A 179 9.22 -5.64 -1.28
N VAL A 180 8.47 -6.12 -0.28
CA VAL A 180 8.64 -7.45 0.32
C VAL A 180 8.47 -8.54 -0.74
N ARG A 181 7.39 -8.46 -1.53
CA ARG A 181 7.10 -9.40 -2.62
C ARG A 181 8.22 -9.42 -3.66
N ARG A 182 8.71 -8.24 -4.07
CA ARG A 182 9.81 -8.12 -5.03
C ARG A 182 11.09 -8.76 -4.49
N SER A 183 11.46 -8.45 -3.25
CA SER A 183 12.70 -8.96 -2.63
C SER A 183 12.70 -10.49 -2.56
N ILE A 184 11.63 -11.08 -2.02
CA ILE A 184 11.52 -12.53 -1.86
C ILE A 184 11.47 -13.25 -3.22
N ASN A 185 10.79 -12.68 -4.22
CA ASN A 185 10.80 -13.23 -5.57
C ASN A 185 12.15 -13.13 -6.27
N ALA A 186 13.01 -12.18 -5.87
CA ALA A 186 14.40 -12.11 -6.29
C ALA A 186 15.34 -13.05 -5.51
N GLY A 187 14.79 -13.89 -4.60
CA GLY A 187 15.57 -14.82 -3.79
C GLY A 187 16.29 -14.17 -2.60
N LEU A 188 15.88 -12.96 -2.19
CA LEU A 188 16.48 -12.23 -1.09
C LEU A 188 15.45 -11.95 0.02
N LEU A 189 15.88 -12.00 1.27
CA LEU A 189 15.06 -11.49 2.37
C LEU A 189 14.99 -9.96 2.30
N PRO A 190 13.82 -9.34 2.54
CA PRO A 190 13.72 -7.89 2.59
C PRO A 190 14.52 -7.35 3.78
N ARG A 191 15.00 -6.11 3.65
CA ARG A 191 15.60 -5.38 4.78
C ARG A 191 14.54 -5.19 5.87
N ARG A 192 14.92 -5.35 7.13
CA ARG A 192 13.98 -5.32 8.27
C ARG A 192 13.24 -3.98 8.37
N GLU A 193 13.94 -2.91 8.00
CA GLU A 193 13.49 -1.52 8.08
C GLU A 193 12.49 -1.16 6.97
N SER A 194 12.45 -1.91 5.86
CA SER A 194 11.49 -1.68 4.76
C SER A 194 10.16 -2.41 4.96
N VAL A 195 10.08 -3.29 5.97
CA VAL A 195 8.87 -4.04 6.31
C VAL A 195 7.96 -3.19 7.19
N ARG A 196 6.88 -2.67 6.59
CA ARG A 196 5.86 -1.85 7.25
C ARG A 196 4.59 -2.66 7.36
N ILE A 197 4.33 -3.15 8.57
CA ILE A 197 3.23 -4.09 8.84
C ILE A 197 1.87 -3.50 8.43
N GLU A 198 1.63 -2.20 8.70
CA GLU A 198 0.39 -1.52 8.31
C GLU A 198 0.19 -1.50 6.79
N GLY A 199 1.28 -1.33 6.02
CA GLY A 199 1.24 -1.34 4.56
C GLY A 199 1.03 -2.74 4.00
N MET A 200 1.56 -3.76 4.68
CA MET A 200 1.33 -5.16 4.31
C MET A 200 -0.12 -5.58 4.52
N ILE A 201 -0.69 -5.28 5.69
CA ILE A 201 -2.09 -5.60 6.00
C ILE A 201 -3.02 -4.90 5.00
N ASN A 202 -2.86 -3.59 4.82
CA ASN A 202 -3.77 -2.78 4.01
C ASN A 202 -3.57 -2.91 2.49
N TYR A 203 -2.64 -3.74 2.04
CA TYR A 203 -2.54 -4.14 0.64
C TYR A 203 -3.72 -5.02 0.21
N PHE A 204 -4.26 -5.83 1.12
CA PHE A 204 -5.28 -6.82 0.79
C PHE A 204 -6.70 -6.29 1.00
N PRO A 205 -7.66 -6.68 0.13
CA PRO A 205 -9.06 -6.38 0.37
C PRO A 205 -9.62 -7.25 1.49
N TYR A 206 -10.41 -6.63 2.36
CA TYR A 206 -11.18 -7.29 3.42
C TYR A 206 -12.67 -6.95 3.27
N LYS A 207 -13.52 -7.90 3.65
CA LYS A 207 -14.96 -7.80 3.65
C LYS A 207 -15.43 -7.28 5.00
N TYR A 208 -15.76 -6.00 5.02
CA TYR A 208 -16.45 -5.36 6.13
C TYR A 208 -17.90 -5.05 5.74
N PRO A 209 -18.84 -5.06 6.71
CA PRO A 209 -20.20 -4.57 6.51
C PRO A 209 -20.20 -3.18 5.86
N GLN A 210 -21.16 -2.94 4.98
CA GLN A 210 -21.37 -1.59 4.44
C GLN A 210 -21.81 -0.64 5.56
N PRO A 211 -21.54 0.67 5.44
CA PRO A 211 -22.09 1.67 6.34
C PRO A 211 -23.62 1.55 6.42
N THR A 212 -24.19 1.74 7.60
CA THR A 212 -25.64 1.83 7.76
C THR A 212 -26.17 3.13 7.13
N ALA A 213 -27.45 3.16 6.77
CA ALA A 213 -28.07 4.34 6.17
C ALA A 213 -27.81 5.60 7.01
N GLY A 214 -27.23 6.63 6.38
CA GLY A 214 -26.89 7.91 7.02
C GLY A 214 -25.49 7.97 7.67
N GLU A 215 -24.79 6.84 7.83
CA GLU A 215 -23.39 6.84 8.27
C GLU A 215 -22.43 6.82 7.05
N PRO A 216 -21.41 7.70 6.99
CA PRO A 216 -20.44 7.71 5.90
C PRO A 216 -19.46 6.52 5.93
N PHE A 217 -19.31 5.86 7.08
CA PHE A 217 -18.41 4.73 7.29
C PHE A 217 -19.06 3.67 8.19
N SER A 218 -18.68 2.41 8.03
CA SER A 218 -18.84 1.37 9.05
C SER A 218 -17.55 1.24 9.85
N LEU A 219 -17.68 1.13 11.17
CA LEU A 219 -16.59 0.85 12.09
C LEU A 219 -16.85 -0.51 12.74
N ASN A 220 -15.91 -1.45 12.58
CA ASN A 220 -16.03 -2.84 12.98
C ASN A 220 -14.92 -3.18 13.97
N LEU A 221 -15.28 -3.85 15.06
CA LEU A 221 -14.34 -4.23 16.11
C LEU A 221 -14.47 -5.72 16.37
N ASP A 222 -13.33 -6.40 16.38
CA ASP A 222 -13.23 -7.81 16.79
C ASP A 222 -12.18 -7.93 17.90
N VAL A 223 -12.44 -8.77 18.89
CA VAL A 223 -11.47 -9.13 19.94
C VAL A 223 -11.34 -10.64 19.96
N VAL A 224 -10.11 -11.12 19.82
CA VAL A 224 -9.79 -12.55 19.85
C VAL A 224 -8.53 -12.80 20.67
N THR A 225 -8.28 -14.05 21.06
CA THR A 225 -6.97 -14.47 21.60
C THR A 225 -5.85 -14.09 20.62
N CYS A 226 -4.74 -13.54 21.11
CA CYS A 226 -3.62 -13.17 20.25
C CYS A 226 -2.84 -14.43 19.81
N PRO A 227 -2.65 -14.68 18.49
CA PRO A 227 -2.12 -15.95 18.02
C PRO A 227 -0.64 -16.18 18.33
N TRP A 228 0.15 -15.11 18.44
CA TRP A 228 1.58 -15.18 18.78
C TRP A 228 1.89 -14.99 20.28
N GLU A 229 0.88 -14.65 21.08
CA GLU A 229 1.00 -14.51 22.54
C GLU A 229 -0.38 -14.77 23.20
N PRO A 230 -0.72 -16.04 23.49
CA PRO A 230 -2.08 -16.41 23.92
C PRO A 230 -2.56 -15.75 25.22
N THR A 231 -1.65 -15.21 26.03
CA THR A 231 -2.02 -14.45 27.24
C THR A 231 -2.55 -13.05 26.93
N HIS A 232 -2.33 -12.56 25.69
CA HIS A 232 -2.81 -11.27 25.20
C HIS A 232 -4.10 -11.42 24.37
N ARG A 233 -4.66 -10.27 23.99
CA ARG A 233 -5.77 -10.14 23.04
C ARG A 233 -5.32 -9.40 21.80
N LEU A 234 -5.77 -9.87 20.65
CA LEU A 234 -5.66 -9.16 19.38
C LEU A 234 -6.99 -8.47 19.11
N VAL A 235 -6.95 -7.14 19.00
CA VAL A 235 -8.13 -6.34 18.62
C VAL A 235 -7.97 -5.85 17.20
N ARG A 236 -8.92 -6.22 16.33
CA ARG A 236 -9.00 -5.69 14.97
C ARG A 236 -9.95 -4.50 14.94
N ILE A 237 -9.53 -3.43 14.27
CA ILE A 237 -10.40 -2.33 13.90
C ILE A 237 -10.47 -2.27 12.37
N GLY A 238 -11.67 -2.47 11.84
CA GLY A 238 -11.98 -2.46 10.41
C GLY A 238 -12.87 -1.29 10.04
N LEU A 239 -12.47 -0.49 9.06
CA LEU A 239 -13.22 0.63 8.52
C LEU A 239 -13.66 0.31 7.08
N LYS A 240 -14.90 0.64 6.74
CA LYS A 240 -15.39 0.66 5.34
C LYS A 240 -16.09 1.98 5.06
N GLY A 241 -15.64 2.72 4.06
CA GLY A 241 -16.35 3.90 3.56
C GLY A 241 -17.45 3.57 2.56
N HIS A 242 -18.45 4.45 2.45
CA HIS A 242 -19.38 4.42 1.32
C HIS A 242 -18.62 4.68 -0.01
N GLN A 243 -19.22 4.31 -1.14
CA GLN A 243 -18.64 4.57 -2.45
C GLN A 243 -18.56 6.07 -2.78
N ASP A 244 -19.39 6.90 -2.15
CA ASP A 244 -19.48 8.32 -2.51
C ASP A 244 -18.81 9.26 -1.49
N VAL A 245 -18.03 8.70 -0.55
CA VAL A 245 -17.45 9.48 0.55
C VAL A 245 -15.94 9.63 0.40
N ALA A 246 -15.51 10.89 0.38
CA ALA A 246 -14.11 11.30 0.45
C ALA A 246 -13.65 11.45 1.91
N VAL A 247 -12.54 10.80 2.28
CA VAL A 247 -11.86 11.01 3.57
C VAL A 247 -10.74 12.04 3.41
N ARG A 248 -10.61 12.98 4.35
CA ARG A 248 -9.42 13.85 4.43
C ARG A 248 -8.25 13.14 5.11
N ALA A 249 -7.04 13.43 4.65
CA ALA A 249 -5.82 12.81 5.16
C ALA A 249 -5.54 13.02 6.67
N ASP A 250 -6.12 14.06 7.29
CA ASP A 250 -5.95 14.34 8.71
C ASP A 250 -6.97 13.64 9.63
N SER A 251 -7.90 12.87 9.05
CA SER A 251 -8.89 12.06 9.78
C SER A 251 -8.21 10.97 10.60
N ARG A 252 -8.77 10.68 11.78
CA ARG A 252 -8.19 9.72 12.73
C ARG A 252 -9.26 8.84 13.39
N ILE A 253 -8.87 7.62 13.77
CA ILE A 253 -9.60 6.80 14.74
C ILE A 253 -8.94 7.03 16.10
N GLU A 254 -9.71 7.54 17.05
CA GLU A 254 -9.32 7.56 18.46
C GLU A 254 -9.75 6.26 19.13
N VAL A 255 -8.87 5.66 19.90
CA VAL A 255 -9.12 4.42 20.64
C VAL A 255 -8.88 4.69 22.11
N GLU A 256 -9.88 4.42 22.93
CA GLU A 256 -9.86 4.61 24.38
C GLU A 256 -9.98 3.25 25.07
N PHE A 257 -8.95 2.87 25.82
CA PHE A 257 -8.87 1.59 26.53
C PHE A 257 -9.43 1.72 27.93
N ASN A 258 -10.15 0.69 28.39
CA ASN A 258 -10.71 0.67 29.74
C ASN A 258 -9.61 0.33 30.78
N PRO A 259 -9.23 1.25 31.69
CA PRO A 259 -8.18 1.03 32.68
C PRO A 259 -8.53 -0.06 33.72
N ARG A 260 -9.81 -0.45 33.84
CA ARG A 260 -10.24 -1.54 34.72
C ARG A 260 -10.09 -2.92 34.08
N ARG A 261 -9.87 -2.97 32.77
CA ARG A 261 -9.81 -4.22 31.99
C ARG A 261 -8.48 -4.43 31.27
N VAL A 262 -7.75 -3.35 30.99
CA VAL A 262 -6.53 -3.39 30.18
C VAL A 262 -5.35 -2.83 30.97
N ALA A 263 -4.26 -3.59 31.04
CA ALA A 263 -3.01 -3.14 31.67
C ALA A 263 -2.20 -2.27 30.71
N SER A 264 -2.01 -2.75 29.49
CA SER A 264 -1.26 -2.06 28.44
C SER A 264 -1.72 -2.46 27.04
N TYR A 265 -1.40 -1.65 26.04
CA TYR A 265 -1.70 -1.92 24.63
C TYR A 265 -0.53 -1.53 23.73
N ARG A 266 -0.49 -2.10 22.52
CA ARG A 266 0.45 -1.76 21.46
C ARG A 266 -0.30 -1.65 20.13
N LEU A 267 -0.10 -0.56 19.39
CA LEU A 267 -0.56 -0.45 18.01
C LEU A 267 0.43 -1.21 17.12
N ILE A 268 -0.05 -2.18 16.34
CA ILE A 268 0.80 -2.99 15.47
C ILE A 268 1.07 -2.23 14.16
N GLY A 269 2.35 -2.03 13.84
CA GLY A 269 2.78 -1.16 12.74
C GLY A 269 2.67 0.33 13.09
N TYR A 270 2.53 1.17 12.07
CA TYR A 270 2.48 2.64 12.20
C TYR A 270 3.70 3.21 12.94
N ASP A 271 4.86 2.58 12.73
CA ASP A 271 6.09 2.85 13.47
C ASP A 271 6.55 4.31 13.35
N ARG A 272 7.38 4.73 14.30
CA ARG A 272 7.91 6.10 14.31
C ARG A 272 8.80 6.30 13.09
N GLN A 273 8.49 7.33 12.30
CA GLN A 273 9.38 7.87 11.28
C GLN A 273 10.36 8.84 11.94
N LYS A 274 11.59 8.96 11.41
CA LYS A 274 12.38 10.17 11.67
C LYS A 274 11.53 11.37 11.23
N PRO A 275 11.44 12.46 12.01
CA PRO A 275 10.90 13.70 11.48
C PRO A 275 11.78 14.08 10.29
N GLU A 276 11.18 14.27 9.12
CA GLU A 276 11.88 14.90 8.00
C GLU A 276 12.45 16.23 8.52
N THR A 277 13.77 16.40 8.43
CA THR A 277 14.41 17.69 8.66
C THR A 277 13.71 18.72 7.78
N LEU A 278 13.13 19.73 8.44
CA LEU A 278 12.41 20.84 7.83
C LEU A 278 13.15 21.39 6.60
N GLY A 279 12.67 21.00 5.42
CA GLY A 279 12.83 21.71 4.17
C GLY A 279 11.45 22.18 3.77
N SER A 280 11.20 23.46 3.93
CA SER A 280 9.94 24.13 3.64
C SER A 280 9.40 23.76 2.25
N ASN A 281 8.26 23.10 2.23
CA ASN A 281 7.13 23.58 1.44
C ASN A 281 5.85 23.15 2.15
N LYS A 282 5.16 24.13 2.76
CA LYS A 282 3.70 24.08 2.91
C LYS A 282 3.07 24.19 1.51
N GLU A 283 3.48 23.34 0.59
CA GLU A 283 2.79 23.15 -0.67
C GLU A 283 1.60 22.25 -0.35
N ASN A 284 0.41 22.83 -0.49
CA ASN A 284 -0.87 22.15 -0.65
C ASN A 284 -0.82 20.68 -0.20
N VAL A 285 -1.06 20.43 1.10
CA VAL A 285 -1.70 19.19 1.52
C VAL A 285 -3.14 19.29 1.00
N GLY A 286 -3.25 19.24 -0.33
CA GLY A 286 -4.50 19.14 -1.04
C GLY A 286 -5.23 17.96 -0.43
N SER A 287 -6.53 18.16 -0.20
CA SER A 287 -7.46 17.12 0.16
C SER A 287 -7.30 15.95 -0.81
N HIS A 288 -6.44 14.98 -0.48
CA HIS A 288 -6.40 13.70 -1.17
C HIS A 288 -7.69 13.00 -0.76
N SER A 289 -8.73 13.21 -1.56
CA SER A 289 -10.00 12.53 -1.45
C SER A 289 -9.73 11.04 -1.61
N MET A 290 -9.92 10.26 -0.54
CA MET A 290 -9.82 8.81 -0.66
C MET A 290 -10.86 8.26 -1.63
N ALA A 291 -10.49 7.17 -2.31
CA ALA A 291 -11.35 6.53 -3.28
C ALA A 291 -12.61 5.96 -2.62
N ALA A 292 -13.70 6.00 -3.40
CA ALA A 292 -14.93 5.27 -3.18
C ALA A 292 -14.70 3.88 -2.56
N GLY A 293 -15.36 3.58 -1.44
CA GLY A 293 -15.30 2.23 -0.87
C GLY A 293 -13.99 1.89 -0.15
N TYR A 294 -13.21 2.91 0.25
CA TYR A 294 -11.99 2.77 1.04
C TYR A 294 -12.14 1.79 2.21
N THR A 295 -11.13 0.94 2.42
CA THR A 295 -11.03 0.03 3.56
C THR A 295 -9.75 0.27 4.32
N LEU A 296 -9.84 0.20 5.65
CA LEU A 296 -8.69 0.23 6.54
C LEU A 296 -8.82 -0.90 7.55
N THR A 297 -7.72 -1.60 7.79
CA THR A 297 -7.58 -2.61 8.84
C THR A 297 -6.39 -2.23 9.70
N THR A 298 -6.60 -2.18 11.01
CA THR A 298 -5.52 -1.98 11.99
C THR A 298 -5.69 -2.94 13.16
N PHE A 299 -4.58 -3.22 13.84
CA PHE A 299 -4.55 -4.11 14.99
C PHE A 299 -3.96 -3.44 16.22
N TYR A 300 -4.54 -3.75 17.37
CA TYR A 300 -3.93 -3.57 18.67
C TYR A 300 -3.64 -4.93 19.31
N GLU A 301 -2.46 -5.06 19.88
CA GLU A 301 -2.17 -6.11 20.85
C GLU A 301 -2.44 -5.55 22.26
N VAL A 302 -3.23 -6.27 23.04
CA VAL A 302 -3.78 -5.79 24.31
C VAL A 302 -3.44 -6.79 25.42
N VAL A 303 -2.83 -6.29 26.50
CA VAL A 303 -2.56 -7.06 27.70
C VAL A 303 -3.73 -6.85 28.67
N PRO A 304 -4.59 -7.87 28.86
CA PRO A 304 -5.70 -7.74 29.81
C PRO A 304 -5.18 -7.68 31.25
N LEU A 305 -5.92 -7.01 32.13
CA LEU A 305 -5.69 -7.14 33.57
C LEU A 305 -6.09 -8.55 34.02
N LYS A 306 -5.23 -9.22 34.78
CA LYS A 306 -5.60 -10.46 35.47
C LYS A 306 -6.77 -10.13 36.41
N ARG A 307 -7.91 -10.82 36.24
CA ARG A 307 -8.97 -10.78 37.26
C ARG A 307 -8.37 -11.35 38.55
N VAL A 308 -8.26 -10.53 39.59
CA VAL A 308 -7.99 -11.03 40.94
C VAL A 308 -9.26 -11.78 41.36
N GLY A 309 -9.22 -13.11 41.26
CA GLY A 309 -10.31 -13.95 41.72
C GLY A 309 -10.33 -14.01 43.24
N THR A 310 -11.15 -13.19 43.90
CA THR A 310 -11.64 -13.48 45.25
C THR A 310 -13.03 -14.09 45.13
N ALA A 311 -13.07 -15.40 44.91
CA ALA A 311 -14.27 -16.21 45.15
C ALA A 311 -13.88 -17.68 45.35
N THR A 312 -13.25 -17.97 46.49
CA THR A 312 -13.39 -19.29 47.10
C THR A 312 -14.83 -19.41 47.63
N HIS A 313 -15.48 -20.50 47.25
CA HIS A 313 -16.86 -20.94 47.52
C HIS A 313 -17.66 -20.22 48.63
N ALA A 314 -18.80 -19.62 48.27
CA ALA A 314 -20.15 -19.98 48.74
C ALA A 314 -21.18 -18.88 48.40
N GLN A 315 -22.34 -19.30 47.88
CA GLN A 315 -23.59 -18.58 47.65
C GLN A 315 -23.62 -17.39 46.65
N MET A 316 -24.31 -17.64 45.53
CA MET A 316 -25.04 -16.64 44.76
C MET A 316 -26.15 -15.98 45.60
N PRO A 317 -26.59 -14.77 45.22
CA PRO A 317 -27.86 -14.71 44.52
C PRO A 317 -27.71 -14.14 43.10
N SER A 318 -28.50 -14.74 42.20
CA SER A 318 -28.80 -14.28 40.85
C SER A 318 -28.98 -12.76 40.78
N ALA A 319 -28.11 -12.10 40.03
CA ALA A 319 -28.38 -10.83 39.39
C ALA A 319 -28.14 -11.01 37.89
N ALA A 320 -29.09 -10.56 37.09
CA ALA A 320 -29.06 -10.55 35.64
C ALA A 320 -27.67 -10.11 35.12
N GLY A 321 -27.17 -10.82 34.10
CA GLY A 321 -25.82 -10.70 33.59
C GLY A 321 -25.32 -9.26 33.52
N GLU A 322 -24.31 -8.94 34.34
CA GLU A 322 -23.49 -7.76 34.15
C GLU A 322 -22.96 -7.81 32.72
N ALA A 323 -23.43 -6.90 31.87
CA ALA A 323 -22.86 -6.70 30.55
C ALA A 323 -21.33 -6.56 30.73
N SER A 324 -20.56 -7.48 30.14
CA SER A 324 -19.10 -7.49 30.28
C SER A 324 -18.57 -6.10 29.95
N GLU A 325 -17.99 -5.40 30.94
CA GLU A 325 -17.43 -4.05 30.74
C GLU A 325 -16.54 -4.04 29.48
N PRO A 326 -16.65 -3.01 28.63
CA PRO A 326 -15.91 -2.96 27.37
C PRO A 326 -14.40 -2.95 27.63
N LEU A 327 -13.66 -3.64 26.77
CA LEU A 327 -12.20 -3.64 26.71
C LEU A 327 -11.71 -2.28 26.19
N LEU A 328 -12.35 -1.78 25.13
CA LEU A 328 -12.07 -0.47 24.54
C LEU A 328 -13.26 0.13 23.81
N THR A 329 -13.14 1.42 23.53
CA THR A 329 -14.04 2.21 22.69
C THR A 329 -13.24 2.80 21.52
N ALA A 330 -13.68 2.57 20.29
CA ALA A 330 -13.16 3.24 19.10
C ALA A 330 -14.13 4.34 18.66
N LYS A 331 -13.58 5.54 18.43
CA LYS A 331 -14.28 6.75 18.01
C LYS A 331 -13.66 7.22 16.71
N LEU A 332 -14.42 7.14 15.63
CA LEU A 332 -14.02 7.70 14.36
C LEU A 332 -14.42 9.18 14.32
N GLN A 333 -13.43 10.06 14.16
CA GLN A 333 -13.66 11.49 13.98
C GLN A 333 -13.40 11.84 12.51
N LEU A 334 -14.47 12.22 11.81
CA LEU A 334 -14.41 12.60 10.41
C LEU A 334 -14.43 14.12 10.28
N LYS A 335 -13.53 14.62 9.43
CA LYS A 335 -13.57 15.99 8.95
C LYS A 335 -13.97 15.97 7.48
N THR A 336 -15.19 16.39 7.18
CA THR A 336 -15.63 16.56 5.78
C THR A 336 -15.23 17.95 5.26
N ARG A 337 -15.36 18.15 3.95
CA ARG A 337 -15.08 19.43 3.30
C ARG A 337 -16.33 20.31 3.38
N GLY A 338 -16.24 21.48 4.03
CA GLY A 338 -17.24 22.56 3.91
C GLY A 338 -17.80 23.15 5.21
N ASN A 339 -17.62 22.49 6.35
CA ASN A 339 -17.91 23.07 7.67
C ASN A 339 -16.96 22.43 8.68
N ASP A 340 -16.43 23.21 9.62
CA ASP A 340 -15.75 22.71 10.84
C ASP A 340 -16.72 21.94 11.77
N ALA A 341 -17.95 21.67 11.33
CA ALA A 341 -18.86 20.78 12.00
C ALA A 341 -18.40 19.32 11.79
N ALA A 342 -17.96 18.68 12.88
CA ALA A 342 -17.69 17.27 12.94
C ALA A 342 -18.86 16.48 12.32
N VAL A 343 -18.63 15.86 11.16
CA VAL A 343 -19.64 14.99 10.55
C VAL A 343 -19.59 13.67 11.26
N GLY A 344 -20.60 13.41 12.09
CA GLY A 344 -20.92 12.10 12.66
C GLY A 344 -19.80 11.46 13.48
N LEU A 345 -19.92 11.53 14.81
CA LEU A 345 -19.10 10.69 15.68
C LEU A 345 -19.61 9.24 15.57
N ILE A 346 -18.88 8.39 14.84
CA ILE A 346 -19.14 6.94 14.86
C ILE A 346 -18.36 6.34 16.02
N GLN A 347 -19.09 5.87 17.03
CA GLN A 347 -18.51 5.22 18.20
C GLN A 347 -18.92 3.73 18.23
N ARG A 348 -17.94 2.88 18.51
CA ARG A 348 -18.16 1.43 18.73
C ARG A 348 -17.35 0.99 19.95
N THR A 349 -17.91 0.07 20.71
CA THR A 349 -17.25 -0.54 21.87
C THR A 349 -17.09 -2.03 21.63
N VAL A 350 -16.06 -2.63 22.21
CA VAL A 350 -15.90 -4.09 22.15
C VAL A 350 -15.51 -4.61 23.53
N SER A 351 -16.13 -5.72 23.93
CA SER A 351 -15.85 -6.43 25.17
C SER A 351 -15.13 -7.74 24.85
N ASP A 352 -14.21 -8.14 25.72
CA ASP A 352 -13.59 -9.46 25.61
C ASP A 352 -14.54 -10.53 26.14
N THR A 353 -14.95 -11.44 25.26
CA THR A 353 -15.79 -12.61 25.56
C THR A 353 -14.98 -13.90 25.65
N GLY A 354 -13.64 -13.83 25.56
CA GLY A 354 -12.76 -15.00 25.51
C GLY A 354 -12.83 -15.75 24.18
N PHE A 355 -13.13 -15.05 23.09
CA PHE A 355 -13.28 -15.65 21.78
C PHE A 355 -11.94 -16.14 21.22
N ASP A 356 -11.86 -17.41 20.88
CA ASP A 356 -10.63 -18.04 20.41
C ASP A 356 -10.27 -17.65 18.98
N PHE A 357 -8.96 -17.50 18.73
CA PHE A 357 -8.44 -17.13 17.42
C PHE A 357 -8.77 -18.17 16.34
N GLU A 358 -8.79 -19.46 16.71
CA GLU A 358 -9.13 -20.56 15.79
C GLU A 358 -10.57 -20.45 15.27
N ALA A 359 -11.48 -19.85 16.01
CA ALA A 359 -12.85 -19.61 15.58
C ALA A 359 -13.03 -18.29 14.81
N ALA A 360 -11.95 -17.50 14.64
CA ALA A 360 -12.03 -16.17 14.03
C ALA A 360 -12.47 -16.19 12.56
N PRO A 361 -13.16 -15.13 12.10
CA PRO A 361 -13.52 -14.99 10.69
C PRO A 361 -12.28 -15.09 9.78
N SER A 362 -12.47 -15.65 8.59
CA SER A 362 -11.40 -15.89 7.61
C SER A 362 -10.56 -14.63 7.34
N ASP A 363 -11.19 -13.46 7.21
CA ASP A 363 -10.49 -12.19 7.00
C ASP A 363 -9.64 -11.73 8.19
N LEU A 364 -10.06 -12.04 9.42
CA LEU A 364 -9.28 -11.74 10.61
C LEU A 364 -8.05 -12.64 10.65
N LYS A 365 -8.23 -13.95 10.45
CA LYS A 365 -7.13 -14.92 10.37
C LYS A 365 -6.09 -14.51 9.33
N PHE A 366 -6.54 -14.16 8.13
CA PHE A 366 -5.64 -13.72 7.06
C PHE A 366 -4.89 -12.43 7.42
N ALA A 367 -5.59 -11.41 7.94
CA ALA A 367 -4.97 -10.16 8.33
C ALA A 367 -3.93 -10.36 9.45
N ALA A 368 -4.22 -11.21 10.43
CA ALA A 368 -3.30 -11.54 11.51
C ALA A 368 -2.08 -12.33 10.99
N ALA A 369 -2.25 -13.24 10.04
CA ALA A 369 -1.15 -13.95 9.39
C ALA A 369 -0.20 -12.97 8.66
N VAL A 370 -0.74 -11.97 7.96
CA VAL A 370 0.06 -10.91 7.32
C VAL A 370 0.82 -10.08 8.36
N ALA A 371 0.17 -9.73 9.47
CA ALA A 371 0.80 -9.00 10.58
C ALA A 371 1.97 -9.79 11.19
N GLU A 372 1.74 -11.06 11.51
CA GLU A 372 2.72 -11.98 12.08
C GLU A 372 3.90 -12.20 11.10
N PHE A 373 3.62 -12.38 9.81
CA PHE A 373 4.66 -12.47 8.79
C PHE A 373 5.54 -11.22 8.73
N GLY A 374 4.94 -10.03 8.77
CA GLY A 374 5.68 -8.77 8.85
C GLY A 374 6.57 -8.69 10.09
N MET A 375 6.07 -9.10 11.26
CA MET A 375 6.85 -9.17 12.49
C MET A 375 8.01 -10.18 12.39
N ILE A 376 7.82 -11.32 11.71
CA ILE A 376 8.89 -12.32 11.51
C ILE A 376 9.97 -11.84 10.53
N LEU A 377 9.57 -11.16 9.44
CA LEU A 377 10.51 -10.66 8.44
C LEU A 377 11.42 -9.58 9.01
N ARG A 378 10.88 -8.71 9.85
CA ARG A 378 11.63 -7.64 10.50
C ARG A 378 12.35 -8.05 11.79
N ASP A 379 12.19 -9.30 12.22
CA ASP A 379 12.72 -9.82 13.48
C ASP A 379 12.24 -9.03 14.72
N SER A 380 10.93 -8.80 14.78
CA SER A 380 10.28 -8.05 15.85
C SER A 380 10.52 -8.65 17.23
N GLU A 381 10.80 -7.81 18.22
CA GLU A 381 10.82 -8.19 19.64
C GLU A 381 9.46 -8.68 20.15
N TYR A 382 8.39 -8.33 19.43
CA TYR A 382 7.01 -8.65 19.78
C TYR A 382 6.40 -9.76 18.93
N LYS A 383 7.21 -10.48 18.14
CA LYS A 383 6.73 -11.63 17.35
C LYS A 383 6.30 -12.81 18.22
N GLY A 384 6.54 -12.78 19.53
CA GLY A 384 6.15 -13.81 20.48
C GLY A 384 6.63 -15.20 20.05
N ASN A 385 5.73 -16.18 20.06
CA ASN A 385 5.99 -17.54 19.55
C ASN A 385 5.69 -17.69 18.04
N GLY A 386 5.43 -16.59 17.33
CA GLY A 386 5.05 -16.58 15.92
C GLY A 386 6.07 -17.26 15.02
N SER A 387 5.58 -17.96 13.99
CA SER A 387 6.41 -18.76 13.10
C SER A 387 5.89 -18.77 11.66
N LEU A 388 6.77 -18.99 10.67
CA LEU A 388 6.33 -19.09 9.27
C LEU A 388 5.34 -20.25 9.05
N GLN A 389 5.39 -21.30 9.86
CA GLN A 389 4.42 -22.40 9.80
C GLN A 389 3.04 -21.93 10.28
N GLN A 390 2.99 -21.22 11.40
CA GLN A 390 1.76 -20.65 11.94
C GLN A 390 1.16 -19.61 10.97
N VAL A 391 2.00 -18.76 10.36
CA VAL A 391 1.59 -17.84 9.29
C VAL A 391 0.92 -18.59 8.13
N LEU A 392 1.52 -19.69 7.64
CA LEU A 392 0.95 -20.48 6.55
C LEU A 392 -0.42 -21.05 6.93
N GLU A 393 -0.53 -21.64 8.12
CA GLU A 393 -1.77 -22.19 8.63
C GLU A 393 -2.90 -21.15 8.65
N TRP A 394 -2.64 -19.99 9.25
CA TRP A 394 -3.63 -18.91 9.35
C TRP A 394 -3.95 -18.26 8.00
N ALA A 395 -2.96 -18.13 7.12
CA ALA A 395 -3.16 -17.59 5.79
C ALA A 395 -4.01 -18.53 4.92
N GLU A 396 -3.78 -19.84 5.01
CA GLU A 396 -4.54 -20.86 4.27
C GLU A 396 -6.00 -20.92 4.75
N GLN A 397 -6.24 -20.97 6.06
CA GLN A 397 -7.59 -20.87 6.64
C GLN A 397 -8.26 -19.52 6.34
N GLY A 398 -7.46 -18.47 6.22
CA GLY A 398 -7.87 -17.10 5.89
C GLY A 398 -8.02 -16.80 4.40
N LYS A 399 -7.67 -17.73 3.49
CA LYS A 399 -7.62 -17.46 2.05
C LYS A 399 -8.99 -17.12 1.48
N GLY A 400 -10.03 -17.81 1.92
CA GLY A 400 -11.39 -17.65 1.39
C GLY A 400 -11.46 -17.88 -0.13
N ALA A 401 -12.40 -17.17 -0.79
CA ALA A 401 -12.69 -17.31 -2.22
C ALA A 401 -11.57 -16.78 -3.13
N ASP A 402 -10.80 -15.79 -2.68
CA ASP A 402 -9.61 -15.25 -3.35
C ASP A 402 -9.71 -15.11 -4.88
N ILE A 403 -10.74 -14.39 -5.35
CA ILE A 403 -11.10 -14.31 -6.79
C ILE A 403 -9.92 -13.89 -7.67
N ASN A 404 -9.07 -12.99 -7.17
CA ASN A 404 -7.92 -12.44 -7.91
C ASN A 404 -6.59 -13.12 -7.56
N GLY A 405 -6.59 -14.17 -6.72
CA GLY A 405 -5.40 -14.93 -6.35
C GLY A 405 -4.40 -14.19 -5.44
N HIS A 406 -4.72 -13.00 -4.92
CA HIS A 406 -3.78 -12.20 -4.13
C HIS A 406 -3.40 -12.87 -2.81
N ARG A 407 -4.35 -13.56 -2.16
CA ARG A 407 -4.08 -14.26 -0.89
C ARG A 407 -3.30 -15.55 -1.11
N LEU A 408 -3.53 -16.24 -2.23
CA LEU A 408 -2.72 -17.36 -2.67
C LEU A 408 -1.28 -16.94 -2.97
N ASP A 409 -1.10 -15.83 -3.69
CA ASP A 409 0.22 -15.23 -3.95
C ASP A 409 0.98 -14.94 -2.65
N PHE A 410 0.29 -14.45 -1.62
CA PHE A 410 0.87 -14.25 -0.29
C PHE A 410 1.32 -15.56 0.35
N ILE A 411 0.48 -16.60 0.33
CA ILE A 411 0.82 -17.93 0.88
C ILE A 411 2.08 -18.48 0.20
N GLU A 412 2.17 -18.39 -1.12
CA GLU A 412 3.37 -18.80 -1.87
C GLU A 412 4.60 -17.97 -1.48
N LEU A 413 4.42 -16.67 -1.23
CA LEU A 413 5.49 -15.80 -0.76
C LEU A 413 6.05 -16.24 0.61
N VAL A 414 5.16 -16.64 1.52
CA VAL A 414 5.55 -17.18 2.85
C VAL A 414 6.31 -18.50 2.68
N ARG A 415 5.87 -19.40 1.80
CA ARG A 415 6.59 -20.65 1.49
C ARG A 415 7.99 -20.39 0.93
N LYS A 416 8.12 -19.45 -0.02
CA LYS A 416 9.44 -19.03 -0.54
C LYS A 416 10.34 -18.48 0.56
N THR A 417 9.79 -17.66 1.46
CA THR A 417 10.54 -17.13 2.61
C THR A 417 11.02 -18.25 3.51
N GLN A 418 10.19 -19.28 3.76
CA GLN A 418 10.56 -20.45 4.55
C GLN A 418 11.72 -21.22 3.91
N ALA A 419 11.73 -21.35 2.59
CA ALA A 419 12.85 -21.95 1.85
C ALA A 419 14.13 -21.11 1.96
N LEU A 420 14.04 -19.79 1.77
CA LEU A 420 15.18 -18.86 1.88
C LEU A 420 15.81 -18.82 3.28
N LYS A 421 15.02 -19.05 4.34
CA LYS A 421 15.55 -19.13 5.72
C LYS A 421 16.18 -20.49 6.05
N ARG A 422 15.99 -21.51 5.20
CA ARG A 422 16.56 -22.86 5.37
C ARG A 422 17.84 -23.08 4.57
N SER A 423 18.00 -22.36 3.45
CA SER A 423 19.25 -22.27 2.68
C SER A 423 20.26 -21.40 3.39
#